data_AF-A0A7G8X2I5-F1
#
_entry.id   AF-A0A7G8X2I5-F1
#
_cell.length_a   1.000
_cell.length_b   1.000
_cell.length_c   1.000
_cell.angle_alpha   90.00
_cell.angle_beta   90.00
_cell.angle_gamma   90.00
#
_symmetry.space_group_name_H-M   'P 1'
#
loop_
_entity.id
_entity.type
_entity.pdbx_description
1 polymer ?
#
loop_
_entity_poly.entity_id
_entity_poly.type
_entity_poly.pdbx_seq_one_letter_code
_entity_poly.pdbx_strand_id
1 'polypeptide(L)'
;MSTGITGDDARLAKAVVDSGVKLLEPNHPAVALARGHKGVTTMHESENIRHEIELKEMAKVVKGVRNTVGNDPFITIGIPGGFTELILVELEDEDFKIMSVNGADGLHAHKSNLENLKELVKKAHKFGLTVDAYIGHPDDLYTFGIPTKTRRLAKAFSVSPAPHLPSSMVAKRDEMNLAHVAAGRKIRSVVGNNTRLYEVSTKYNEHPF
;
A
#
# COMPACT_ATOMS: atom_id res chain seq x y z
N MET A 1 -6.39 7.55 3.19
CA MET A 1 -5.48 6.57 3.80
C MET A 1 -4.77 7.27 4.95
N SER A 2 -4.95 6.79 6.18
CA SER A 2 -4.23 7.30 7.36
C SER A 2 -3.01 6.42 7.62
N THR A 3 -1.85 7.04 7.82
CA THR A 3 -0.54 6.37 7.91
C THR A 3 0.31 6.98 9.03
N GLY A 4 1.61 6.68 9.07
CA GLY A 4 2.53 7.07 10.13
C GLY A 4 2.10 6.44 11.44
N ILE A 5 2.17 7.21 12.52
CA ILE A 5 1.84 6.72 13.87
C ILE A 5 0.38 6.20 13.98
N THR A 6 -0.53 6.66 13.12
CA THR A 6 -1.92 6.17 13.08
C THR A 6 -2.07 4.83 12.36
N GLY A 7 -1.07 4.43 11.59
CA GLY A 7 -0.96 3.13 10.96
C GLY A 7 -0.33 2.09 11.88
N ASP A 8 0.67 2.46 12.69
CA ASP A 8 1.46 1.50 13.48
C ASP A 8 1.14 1.42 14.99
N ASP A 9 0.63 2.50 15.61
CA ASP A 9 0.20 2.48 17.01
C ASP A 9 -1.29 2.19 17.11
N ALA A 10 -1.64 1.04 17.70
CA ALA A 10 -3.02 0.57 17.80
C ALA A 10 -3.96 1.56 18.52
N ARG A 11 -3.46 2.37 19.47
CA ARG A 11 -4.28 3.35 20.19
C ARG A 11 -4.67 4.50 19.26
N LEU A 12 -3.72 4.96 18.45
CA LEU A 12 -3.96 6.04 17.49
C LEU A 12 -4.70 5.55 16.25
N ALA A 13 -4.44 4.32 15.80
CA ALA A 13 -5.24 3.66 14.78
C ALA A 13 -6.72 3.62 15.19
N LYS A 14 -7.01 3.21 16.44
CA LYS A 14 -8.37 3.24 16.97
C LYS A 14 -8.94 4.65 17.01
N ALA A 15 -8.18 5.64 17.48
CA ALA A 15 -8.65 7.03 17.54
C ALA A 15 -9.07 7.55 16.16
N VAL A 16 -8.30 7.28 15.10
CA VAL A 16 -8.67 7.71 13.75
C VAL A 16 -9.83 6.91 13.17
N VAL A 17 -9.92 5.60 13.45
CA VAL A 17 -11.06 4.77 13.01
C VAL A 17 -12.37 5.21 13.68
N ASP A 18 -12.34 5.49 14.98
CA ASP A 18 -13.50 6.02 15.72
C ASP A 18 -13.93 7.40 15.18
N SER A 19 -13.00 8.15 14.56
CA SER A 19 -13.30 9.43 13.87
C SER A 19 -13.84 9.27 12.44
N GLY A 20 -13.93 8.03 11.93
CA GLY A 20 -14.50 7.71 10.62
C GLY A 20 -13.49 7.29 9.55
N VAL A 21 -12.19 7.17 9.86
CA VAL A 21 -11.20 6.64 8.91
C VAL A 21 -11.48 5.16 8.63
N LYS A 22 -11.53 4.80 7.34
CA LYS A 22 -11.78 3.43 6.87
C LYS A 22 -10.59 2.74 6.21
N LEU A 23 -9.46 3.44 6.06
CA LEU A 23 -8.26 2.94 5.39
C LEU A 23 -7.01 3.33 6.18
N LEU A 24 -6.30 2.33 6.69
CA LEU A 24 -5.07 2.46 7.47
C LEU A 24 -3.88 1.91 6.68
N GLU A 25 -2.70 2.48 6.93
CA GLU A 25 -1.45 2.06 6.30
C GLU A 25 -0.30 2.08 7.32
N PRO A 26 0.00 0.94 7.96
CA PRO A 26 1.25 0.74 8.69
C PRO A 26 2.40 0.51 7.70
N ASN A 27 3.51 1.24 7.84
CA ASN A 27 4.73 1.02 7.05
C ASN A 27 6.00 0.91 7.90
N HIS A 28 6.96 0.19 7.36
CA HIS A 28 8.28 -0.05 7.95
C HIS A 28 9.12 1.21 8.23
N PRO A 29 9.14 2.31 7.43
CA PRO A 29 9.75 3.58 7.86
C PRO A 29 9.13 4.15 9.14
N ALA A 30 7.80 4.22 9.22
CA ALA A 30 7.10 4.73 10.41
C ALA A 30 7.37 3.83 11.62
N VAL A 31 7.39 2.51 11.44
CA VAL A 31 7.77 1.57 12.50
C VAL A 31 9.23 1.77 12.92
N ALA A 32 10.16 1.97 11.99
CA ALA A 32 11.57 2.26 12.33
C ALA A 32 11.68 3.52 13.19
N LEU A 33 10.94 4.58 12.84
CA LEU A 33 10.86 5.81 13.62
C LEU A 33 10.23 5.57 15.00
N ALA A 34 9.11 4.85 15.06
CA ALA A 34 8.41 4.53 16.30
C ALA A 34 9.24 3.66 17.27
N ARG A 35 10.16 2.86 16.74
CA ARG A 35 11.10 2.05 17.54
C ARG A 35 12.39 2.79 17.88
N GLY A 36 12.60 3.99 17.35
CA GLY A 36 13.89 4.67 17.43
C GLY A 36 15.02 3.78 16.89
N HIS A 37 14.74 3.01 15.83
CA HIS A 37 15.70 2.06 15.26
C HIS A 37 16.97 2.81 14.84
N LYS A 38 18.13 2.40 15.38
CA LYS A 38 19.41 3.13 15.22
C LYS A 38 19.36 4.62 15.61
N GLY A 39 18.40 5.03 16.44
CA GLY A 39 18.27 6.40 16.93
C GLY A 39 17.73 7.40 15.91
N VAL A 40 17.09 6.95 14.82
CA VAL A 40 16.48 7.86 13.83
C VAL A 40 15.39 8.73 14.48
N THR A 41 15.34 9.99 14.08
CA THR A 41 14.36 10.96 14.62
C THR A 41 13.53 11.65 13.55
N THR A 42 13.86 11.41 12.27
CA THR A 42 13.14 11.96 11.12
C THR A 42 12.68 10.86 10.18
N MET A 43 11.60 11.13 9.44
CA MET A 43 11.11 10.19 8.41
C MET A 43 12.17 9.93 7.33
N HIS A 44 12.91 10.96 6.93
CA HIS A 44 13.96 10.82 5.94
C HIS A 44 15.07 9.84 6.37
N GLU A 45 15.50 9.92 7.63
CA GLU A 45 16.47 8.97 8.18
C GLU A 45 15.88 7.56 8.25
N SER A 46 14.64 7.40 8.70
CA SER A 46 13.99 6.08 8.76
C SER A 46 13.83 5.44 7.39
N GLU A 47 13.56 6.23 6.34
CA GLU A 47 13.44 5.74 4.96
C GLU A 47 14.75 5.11 4.44
N ASN A 48 15.91 5.59 4.91
CA ASN A 48 17.22 5.07 4.51
C ASN A 48 17.54 3.72 5.18
N ILE A 49 16.90 3.39 6.30
CA ILE A 49 17.15 2.14 7.06
C ILE A 49 15.93 1.24 7.15
N ARG A 50 14.83 1.58 6.46
CA ARG A 50 13.55 0.86 6.54
C ARG A 50 13.67 -0.64 6.23
N HIS A 51 14.58 -0.99 5.33
CA HIS A 51 14.86 -2.36 4.90
C HIS A 51 15.41 -3.26 6.03
N GLU A 52 15.86 -2.66 7.14
CA GLU A 52 16.38 -3.38 8.31
C GLU A 52 15.28 -3.79 9.30
N ILE A 53 14.07 -3.27 9.17
CA ILE A 53 12.95 -3.71 10.00
C ILE A 53 12.60 -5.13 9.62
N GLU A 54 12.43 -6.01 10.61
CA GLU A 54 12.07 -7.39 10.33
C GLU A 54 10.61 -7.50 9.86
N LEU A 55 10.34 -8.36 8.87
CA LEU A 55 8.98 -8.68 8.43
C LEU A 55 8.10 -9.18 9.59
N LYS A 56 8.68 -9.92 10.54
CA LYS A 56 7.98 -10.37 11.75
C LYS A 56 7.51 -9.23 12.63
N GLU A 57 8.21 -8.10 12.66
CA GLU A 57 7.76 -6.92 13.39
C GLU A 57 6.55 -6.29 12.71
N MET A 58 6.58 -6.18 11.38
CA MET A 58 5.42 -5.71 10.60
C MET A 58 4.19 -6.60 10.81
N ALA A 59 4.37 -7.92 10.87
CA ALA A 59 3.29 -8.87 11.17
C ALA A 59 2.66 -8.63 12.55
N LYS A 60 3.47 -8.33 13.58
CA LYS A 60 2.97 -7.99 14.92
C LYS A 60 2.21 -6.67 14.92
N VAL A 61 2.72 -5.66 14.21
CA VAL A 61 2.08 -4.34 14.10
C VAL A 61 0.70 -4.47 13.49
N VAL A 62 0.58 -5.10 12.30
CA VAL A 62 -0.72 -5.24 11.63
C VAL A 62 -1.70 -6.08 12.45
N LYS A 63 -1.22 -7.14 13.12
CA LYS A 63 -2.06 -7.93 14.03
C LYS A 63 -2.58 -7.09 15.20
N GLY A 64 -1.71 -6.31 15.84
CA GLY A 64 -2.08 -5.44 16.96
C GLY A 64 -3.10 -4.38 16.56
N VAL A 65 -2.90 -3.76 15.41
CA VAL A 65 -3.85 -2.79 14.83
C VAL A 65 -5.18 -3.47 14.54
N ARG A 66 -5.18 -4.58 13.78
CA ARG A 66 -6.38 -5.34 13.43
C ARG A 66 -7.19 -5.76 14.67
N ASN A 67 -6.52 -6.28 15.69
CA ASN A 67 -7.17 -6.69 16.95
C ASN A 67 -7.89 -5.53 17.65
N THR A 68 -7.41 -4.30 17.46
CA THR A 68 -7.93 -3.12 18.14
C THR A 68 -9.03 -2.43 17.35
N VAL A 69 -8.88 -2.33 16.03
CA VAL A 69 -9.82 -1.61 15.16
C VAL A 69 -10.93 -2.52 14.59
N GLY A 70 -10.83 -3.83 14.79
CA GLY A 70 -11.76 -4.81 14.26
C GLY A 70 -11.64 -4.97 12.75
N ASN A 71 -12.63 -5.62 12.15
CA ASN A 71 -12.58 -6.02 10.74
C ASN A 71 -13.01 -4.90 9.77
N ASP A 72 -13.73 -3.88 10.23
CA ASP A 72 -14.32 -2.87 9.34
C ASP A 72 -13.32 -2.05 8.49
N PRO A 73 -12.25 -1.45 9.06
CA PRO A 73 -11.30 -0.69 8.25
C PRO A 73 -10.44 -1.61 7.39
N PHE A 74 -10.11 -1.14 6.19
CA PHE A 74 -9.13 -1.74 5.31
C PHE A 74 -7.71 -1.41 5.78
N ILE A 75 -6.82 -2.40 5.81
CA ILE A 75 -5.41 -2.23 6.18
C ILE A 75 -4.52 -2.69 5.04
N THR A 76 -3.86 -1.74 4.37
CA THR A 76 -2.76 -2.03 3.44
C THR A 76 -1.44 -1.83 4.16
N ILE A 77 -0.46 -2.73 4.02
CA ILE A 77 0.79 -2.68 4.80
C ILE A 77 2.02 -2.46 3.92
N GLY A 78 2.84 -1.47 4.26
CA GLY A 78 4.15 -1.26 3.66
C GLY A 78 5.22 -2.10 4.36
N ILE A 79 5.74 -3.13 3.71
CA ILE A 79 6.76 -4.04 4.26
C ILE A 79 8.14 -3.85 3.62
N PRO A 80 9.25 -4.20 4.32
CA PRO A 80 10.57 -4.32 3.72
C PRO A 80 10.53 -5.24 2.51
N GLY A 81 11.10 -4.82 1.38
CA GLY A 81 11.02 -5.56 0.12
C GLY A 81 9.72 -5.33 -0.64
N GLY A 82 8.71 -4.67 -0.06
CA GLY A 82 7.54 -4.16 -0.78
C GLY A 82 7.85 -2.88 -1.57
N PHE A 83 8.87 -2.12 -1.14
CA PHE A 83 9.32 -0.91 -1.82
C PHE A 83 10.52 -1.22 -2.74
N THR A 84 11.01 -0.19 -3.44
CA THR A 84 12.36 -0.21 -4.00
C THR A 84 13.33 0.13 -2.89
N GLU A 85 14.01 -0.88 -2.35
CA GLU A 85 14.94 -0.74 -1.24
C GLU A 85 16.35 -0.33 -1.69
N LEU A 86 17.11 0.28 -0.77
CA LEU A 86 18.54 0.54 -0.98
C LEU A 86 19.38 -0.75 -0.96
N ILE A 87 18.91 -1.76 -0.22
CA ILE A 87 19.49 -3.11 -0.16
C ILE A 87 18.40 -4.09 -0.58
N LEU A 88 18.73 -5.02 -1.47
CA LEU A 88 17.78 -6.02 -1.95
C LEU A 88 17.21 -6.83 -0.78
N VAL A 89 15.88 -6.80 -0.64
CA VAL A 89 15.11 -7.66 0.25
C VAL A 89 14.17 -8.47 -0.64
N GLU A 90 14.45 -9.76 -0.76
CA GLU A 90 13.61 -10.71 -1.50
C GLU A 90 12.42 -11.13 -0.62
N LEU A 91 11.25 -11.24 -1.24
CA LEU A 91 10.02 -11.68 -0.58
C LEU A 91 9.64 -13.07 -1.06
N GLU A 92 9.51 -13.98 -0.11
CA GLU A 92 9.08 -15.36 -0.30
C GLU A 92 7.58 -15.50 -0.06
N ASP A 93 7.00 -16.61 -0.53
CA ASP A 93 5.56 -16.90 -0.37
C ASP A 93 5.09 -16.84 1.09
N GLU A 94 5.94 -17.26 2.04
CA GLU A 94 5.60 -17.23 3.46
C GLU A 94 5.45 -15.80 3.99
N ASP A 95 6.12 -14.81 3.38
CA ASP A 95 6.04 -13.40 3.79
C ASP A 95 4.67 -12.79 3.45
N PHE A 96 4.11 -13.14 2.30
CA PHE A 96 2.74 -12.73 1.93
C PHE A 96 1.70 -13.46 2.79
N LYS A 97 1.92 -14.76 3.02
CA LYS A 97 1.03 -15.57 3.86
C LYS A 97 0.98 -15.03 5.28
N ILE A 98 2.12 -14.71 5.90
CA ILE A 98 2.15 -14.19 7.27
C ILE A 98 1.45 -12.83 7.37
N MET A 99 1.55 -11.95 6.38
CA MET A 99 0.80 -10.68 6.39
C MET A 99 -0.70 -10.89 6.30
N SER A 100 -1.15 -11.77 5.39
CA SER A 100 -2.56 -12.11 5.20
C SER A 100 -3.19 -12.67 6.49
N VAL A 101 -2.57 -13.69 7.10
CA VAL A 101 -3.12 -14.32 8.31
C VAL A 101 -3.06 -13.43 9.56
N ASN A 102 -2.24 -12.37 9.55
CA ASN A 102 -2.18 -11.38 10.63
C ASN A 102 -3.09 -10.16 10.40
N GLY A 103 -3.91 -10.17 9.35
CA GLY A 103 -5.03 -9.24 9.20
C GLY A 103 -4.78 -8.05 8.27
N ALA A 104 -3.72 -8.10 7.44
CA ALA A 104 -3.59 -7.20 6.31
C ALA A 104 -4.62 -7.56 5.22
N ASP A 105 -5.21 -6.55 4.58
CA ASP A 105 -6.09 -6.71 3.41
C ASP A 105 -5.33 -6.45 2.08
N GLY A 106 -4.17 -5.77 2.16
CA GLY A 106 -3.34 -5.47 1.00
C GLY A 106 -1.90 -5.14 1.34
N LEU A 107 -1.08 -5.00 0.29
CA LEU A 107 0.29 -4.49 0.36
C LEU A 107 0.39 -3.11 -0.26
N HIS A 108 1.05 -2.22 0.46
CA HIS A 108 1.43 -0.90 0.01
C HIS A 108 2.81 -1.00 -0.65
N ALA A 109 2.91 -0.68 -1.95
CA ALA A 109 4.08 -1.03 -2.76
C ALA A 109 4.66 0.14 -3.55
N HIS A 110 5.97 0.34 -3.43
CA HIS A 110 6.71 1.38 -4.17
C HIS A 110 7.77 0.79 -5.10
N LYS A 111 7.41 -0.23 -5.89
CA LYS A 111 8.31 -0.79 -6.90
C LYS A 111 8.56 0.19 -8.04
N SER A 112 9.82 0.28 -8.46
CA SER A 112 10.28 1.14 -9.56
C SER A 112 10.36 0.43 -10.91
N ASN A 113 10.08 -0.87 -10.95
CA ASN A 113 10.11 -1.69 -12.15
C ASN A 113 8.80 -2.47 -12.29
N LEU A 114 8.23 -2.49 -13.50
CA LEU A 114 6.94 -3.12 -13.79
C LEU A 114 6.98 -4.64 -13.62
N GLU A 115 8.08 -5.30 -13.95
CA GLU A 115 8.21 -6.76 -13.78
C GLU A 115 8.26 -7.14 -12.30
N ASN A 116 9.03 -6.40 -11.49
CA ASN A 116 9.03 -6.60 -10.04
C ASN A 116 7.65 -6.35 -9.43
N LEU A 117 6.92 -5.35 -9.93
CA LEU A 117 5.55 -5.09 -9.49
C LEU A 117 4.59 -6.23 -9.87
N LYS A 118 4.68 -6.75 -11.11
CA LYS A 118 3.86 -7.90 -11.55
C LYS A 118 4.11 -9.14 -10.70
N GLU A 119 5.37 -9.41 -10.36
CA GLU A 119 5.71 -10.54 -9.48
C GLU A 119 5.14 -10.35 -8.08
N LEU A 120 5.33 -9.16 -7.49
CA LEU A 120 4.77 -8.80 -6.18
C LEU A 120 3.24 -8.99 -6.17
N VAL A 121 2.55 -8.46 -7.19
CA VAL A 121 1.09 -8.58 -7.35
C VAL A 121 0.66 -10.04 -7.44
N LYS A 122 1.35 -10.85 -8.25
CA LYS A 122 1.07 -12.29 -8.39
C LYS A 122 1.18 -13.02 -7.05
N LYS A 123 2.26 -12.77 -6.31
CA LYS A 123 2.49 -13.39 -4.98
C LYS A 123 1.47 -12.90 -3.95
N ALA A 124 1.16 -11.60 -3.90
CA ALA A 124 0.15 -11.04 -3.00
C ALA A 124 -1.25 -11.63 -3.25
N HIS A 125 -1.68 -11.65 -4.52
CA HIS A 125 -2.99 -12.18 -4.91
C HIS A 125 -3.15 -13.66 -4.59
N LYS A 126 -2.07 -14.46 -4.66
CA LYS A 126 -2.07 -15.88 -4.25
C LYS A 126 -2.54 -16.08 -2.80
N PHE A 127 -2.33 -15.09 -1.93
CA PHE A 127 -2.69 -15.14 -0.51
C PHE A 127 -3.85 -14.19 -0.14
N GLY A 128 -4.61 -13.71 -1.13
CA GLY A 128 -5.79 -12.88 -0.91
C GLY A 128 -5.47 -11.42 -0.52
N LEU A 129 -4.24 -10.96 -0.74
CA LEU A 129 -3.84 -9.57 -0.51
C LEU A 129 -3.99 -8.77 -1.80
N THR A 130 -4.64 -7.61 -1.73
CA THR A 130 -4.58 -6.61 -2.83
C THR A 130 -3.23 -5.87 -2.83
N VAL A 131 -2.97 -5.06 -3.85
CA VAL A 131 -1.76 -4.23 -3.92
C VAL A 131 -2.10 -2.82 -4.38
N ASP A 132 -1.88 -1.81 -3.54
CA ASP A 132 -1.83 -0.42 -3.99
C ASP A 132 -0.39 -0.04 -4.33
N ALA A 133 -0.19 0.50 -5.54
CA ALA A 133 1.12 0.80 -6.08
C ALA A 133 1.21 2.25 -6.54
N TYR A 134 2.40 2.74 -6.84
CA TYR A 134 2.61 4.17 -7.09
C TYR A 134 3.35 4.42 -8.40
N ILE A 135 3.10 5.61 -8.94
CA ILE A 135 3.86 6.18 -10.05
C ILE A 135 4.70 7.32 -9.52
N GLY A 136 6.00 7.26 -9.81
CA GLY A 136 6.97 8.31 -9.49
C GLY A 136 7.33 9.14 -10.72
N HIS A 137 8.06 10.24 -10.47
CA HIS A 137 8.73 10.97 -11.52
C HIS A 137 10.13 10.38 -11.76
N PRO A 138 10.63 10.28 -13.01
CA PRO A 138 11.96 9.72 -13.27
C PRO A 138 13.12 10.53 -12.69
N ASP A 139 12.86 11.78 -12.32
CA ASP A 139 13.86 12.69 -11.75
C ASP A 139 13.69 12.83 -10.22
N ASP A 140 12.88 11.97 -9.58
CA ASP A 140 12.78 11.93 -8.12
C ASP A 140 14.11 11.45 -7.50
N LEU A 141 14.55 12.10 -6.43
CA LEU A 141 15.80 11.76 -5.73
C LEU A 141 15.77 10.33 -5.15
N TYR A 142 14.60 9.88 -4.74
CA TYR A 142 14.33 8.52 -4.26
C TYR A 142 13.13 7.98 -5.02
N THR A 143 13.27 6.80 -5.63
CA THR A 143 12.23 6.26 -6.49
C THR A 143 11.12 5.61 -5.65
N PHE A 144 9.94 6.22 -5.64
CA PHE A 144 8.74 5.74 -4.93
C PHE A 144 7.63 5.27 -5.88
N GLY A 145 7.99 4.59 -6.97
CA GLY A 145 7.01 4.05 -7.92
C GLY A 145 7.54 3.89 -9.34
N ILE A 146 6.68 3.43 -10.24
CA ILE A 146 7.01 3.27 -11.67
C ILE A 146 7.29 4.65 -12.27
N PRO A 147 8.51 4.92 -12.78
CA PRO A 147 8.88 6.25 -13.24
C PRO A 147 8.18 6.59 -14.56
N THR A 148 7.47 7.72 -14.63
CA THR A 148 6.91 8.22 -15.90
C THR A 148 6.93 9.74 -16.01
N LYS A 149 7.28 10.27 -17.20
CA LYS A 149 7.19 11.72 -17.50
C LYS A 149 5.80 12.15 -17.99
N THR A 150 4.88 11.21 -18.25
CA THR A 150 3.61 11.54 -18.92
C THR A 150 2.39 11.24 -18.07
N ARG A 151 1.51 12.24 -17.94
CA ARG A 151 0.21 12.11 -17.27
C ARG A 151 -0.70 11.04 -17.89
N ARG A 152 -0.54 10.75 -19.19
CA ARG A 152 -1.35 9.74 -19.90
C ARG A 152 -1.00 8.33 -19.44
N LEU A 153 0.29 7.99 -19.39
CA LEU A 153 0.75 6.72 -18.83
C LEU A 153 0.34 6.62 -17.36
N ALA A 154 0.45 7.72 -16.61
CA ALA A 154 0.05 7.72 -15.21
C ALA A 154 -1.42 7.30 -15.00
N LYS A 155 -2.34 7.75 -15.86
CA LYS A 155 -3.76 7.36 -15.82
C LYS A 155 -4.02 5.92 -16.25
N ALA A 156 -3.25 5.39 -17.21
CA ALA A 156 -3.43 4.03 -17.72
C ALA A 156 -3.09 2.95 -16.67
N PHE A 157 -2.11 3.21 -15.80
CA PHE A 157 -1.78 2.31 -14.69
C PHE A 157 -2.83 2.34 -13.56
N SER A 158 -3.57 3.44 -13.40
CA SER A 158 -4.57 3.57 -12.32
C SER A 158 -5.84 2.74 -12.51
N VAL A 159 -6.02 2.08 -13.67
CA VAL A 159 -7.25 1.37 -14.03
C VAL A 159 -6.90 -0.01 -14.59
N SER A 160 -6.94 -1.05 -13.75
CA SER A 160 -6.99 -2.43 -14.23
C SER A 160 -7.79 -3.32 -13.26
N PRO A 161 -8.93 -3.88 -13.68
CA PRO A 161 -9.61 -4.91 -12.92
C PRO A 161 -8.90 -6.26 -13.15
N ALA A 162 -8.65 -7.02 -12.07
CA ALA A 162 -8.17 -8.40 -12.15
C ALA A 162 -9.35 -9.41 -12.10
N PRO A 163 -9.22 -10.59 -12.72
CA PRO A 163 -10.29 -11.59 -12.84
C PRO A 163 -10.53 -12.35 -11.53
N HIS A 164 -11.75 -12.87 -11.39
CA HIS A 164 -12.26 -13.62 -10.24
C HIS A 164 -11.36 -14.80 -9.81
N LEU A 165 -11.10 -14.92 -8.50
CA LEU A 165 -10.66 -16.17 -7.87
C LEU A 165 -11.88 -16.91 -7.27
N PRO A 166 -11.88 -18.26 -7.24
CA PRO A 166 -13.04 -19.04 -6.81
C PRO A 166 -13.37 -18.86 -5.33
N SER A 167 -14.66 -18.82 -5.04
CA SER A 167 -15.32 -18.54 -3.77
C SER A 167 -15.14 -19.58 -2.65
N SER A 168 -14.12 -20.45 -2.71
CA SER A 168 -13.95 -21.56 -1.75
C SER A 168 -12.84 -21.36 -0.69
N MET A 169 -12.18 -20.20 -0.62
CA MET A 169 -11.10 -19.97 0.36
C MET A 169 -11.15 -18.68 1.18
N VAL A 170 -12.18 -17.85 1.07
CA VAL A 170 -12.24 -16.60 1.85
C VAL A 170 -13.66 -16.38 2.36
N ALA A 171 -13.81 -16.33 3.68
CA ALA A 171 -15.05 -15.93 4.33
C ALA A 171 -15.49 -14.55 3.80
N LYS A 172 -16.62 -14.53 3.09
CA LYS A 172 -17.44 -13.36 2.70
C LYS A 172 -16.77 -11.99 2.86
N ARG A 173 -16.21 -11.48 1.77
CA ARG A 173 -16.12 -10.03 1.49
C ARG A 173 -16.38 -9.81 0.01
N ASP A 174 -17.60 -9.37 -0.28
CA ASP A 174 -18.03 -8.96 -1.60
C ASP A 174 -17.29 -7.68 -2.02
N GLU A 175 -16.84 -7.66 -3.28
CA GLU A 175 -16.48 -6.50 -4.09
C GLU A 175 -15.43 -5.52 -3.54
N MET A 176 -14.14 -5.82 -3.71
CA MET A 176 -13.09 -4.78 -3.84
C MET A 176 -11.80 -5.34 -4.50
N ASN A 177 -11.77 -5.32 -5.84
CA ASN A 177 -10.56 -5.49 -6.64
C ASN A 177 -9.96 -4.11 -6.92
N LEU A 178 -8.89 -3.72 -6.24
CA LEU A 178 -8.26 -2.41 -6.45
C LEU A 178 -6.74 -2.50 -6.42
N ALA A 179 -6.14 -2.71 -7.58
CA ALA A 179 -4.82 -2.15 -7.86
C ALA A 179 -5.02 -0.67 -8.20
N HIS A 180 -5.02 0.20 -7.19
CA HIS A 180 -5.00 1.63 -7.42
C HIS A 180 -3.57 2.09 -7.58
N VAL A 181 -3.24 2.60 -8.77
CA VAL A 181 -1.97 3.30 -8.98
C VAL A 181 -2.18 4.79 -8.78
N ALA A 182 -1.75 5.32 -7.63
CA ALA A 182 -1.90 6.73 -7.30
C ALA A 182 -0.73 7.54 -7.88
N ALA A 183 -1.04 8.55 -8.70
CA ALA A 183 -0.05 9.51 -9.16
C ALA A 183 0.20 10.54 -8.04
N GLY A 184 1.39 10.53 -7.45
CA GLY A 184 1.80 11.52 -6.46
C GLY A 184 1.66 12.94 -7.02
N ARG A 185 0.78 13.76 -6.44
CA ARG A 185 0.76 15.20 -6.71
C ARG A 185 1.58 15.90 -5.63
N LYS A 186 2.39 16.88 -6.04
CA LYS A 186 2.92 17.93 -5.14
C LYS A 186 1.79 18.46 -4.26
N ILE A 187 1.91 18.30 -2.95
CA ILE A 187 1.04 18.95 -1.97
C ILE A 187 1.36 20.45 -2.04
N ARG A 188 0.50 21.24 -2.70
CA ARG A 188 0.34 22.66 -2.38
C ARG A 188 -0.87 22.77 -1.48
N SER A 189 -0.66 23.26 -0.26
CA SER A 189 -1.73 23.63 0.66
C SER A 189 -2.69 24.60 -0.04
N VAL A 190 -3.94 24.21 -0.24
CA VAL A 190 -5.01 25.13 -0.61
C VAL A 190 -6.15 24.91 0.37
N VAL A 191 -6.28 25.88 1.27
CA VAL A 191 -7.46 26.13 2.09
C VAL A 191 -8.62 26.46 1.15
N GLY A 192 -9.78 25.83 1.35
CA GLY A 192 -11.06 26.32 0.83
C GLY A 192 -11.79 25.42 -0.17
N ASN A 193 -12.93 24.90 0.30
CA ASN A 193 -14.15 24.42 -0.34
C ASN A 193 -14.26 24.24 -1.87
N ASN A 194 -14.96 23.15 -2.21
CA ASN A 194 -15.49 22.68 -3.50
C ASN A 194 -14.59 21.73 -4.28
N THR A 195 -14.95 20.45 -4.29
CA THR A 195 -14.54 19.54 -5.37
C THR A 195 -15.74 18.70 -5.81
N ARG A 196 -16.19 18.98 -7.04
CA ARG A 196 -17.16 18.19 -7.79
C ARG A 196 -16.55 16.82 -8.11
N LEU A 197 -17.31 15.76 -7.88
CA LEU A 197 -17.00 14.42 -8.38
C LEU A 197 -17.26 14.40 -9.89
N TYR A 198 -16.25 14.01 -10.67
CA TYR A 198 -16.41 13.71 -12.09
C TYR A 198 -16.54 12.19 -12.24
N GLU A 199 -17.74 11.76 -12.63
CA GLU A 199 -18.01 10.41 -13.08
C GLU A 199 -17.49 10.26 -14.51
N VAL A 200 -16.54 9.35 -14.74
CA VAL A 200 -16.04 9.03 -16.09
C VAL A 200 -16.61 7.68 -16.50
N SER A 201 -17.71 7.73 -17.23
CA SER A 201 -18.27 6.63 -18.01
C SER A 201 -17.27 6.20 -19.10
N THR A 202 -16.92 4.92 -19.16
CA THR A 202 -16.22 4.33 -20.31
C THR A 202 -17.20 3.46 -21.08
N LYS A 203 -17.63 3.94 -22.25
CA LYS A 203 -18.23 3.10 -23.28
C LYS A 203 -17.15 2.12 -23.79
N TYR A 204 -17.44 0.83 -23.69
CA TYR A 204 -16.75 -0.22 -24.42
C TYR A 204 -16.92 0.03 -25.92
N ASN A 205 -15.81 0.15 -26.66
CA ASN A 205 -15.81 -0.15 -28.09
C ASN A 205 -15.16 -1.52 -28.25
N GLU A 206 -15.98 -2.48 -28.65
CA GLU A 206 -15.59 -3.82 -29.05
C GLU A 206 -14.85 -3.79 -30.40
N HIS A 207 -14.12 -4.89 -30.67
CA HIS A 207 -13.70 -5.43 -31.97
C HIS A 207 -12.21 -5.27 -32.36
N PRO A 208 -11.66 -6.17 -33.21
CA PRO A 208 -11.07 -7.45 -32.77
C PRO A 208 -9.68 -7.70 -33.40
N PHE A 209 -9.10 -8.85 -33.07
CA PHE A 209 -7.85 -9.48 -33.52
C PHE A 209 -6.59 -9.14 -32.73
#